data_AF-A0A6S6R4Z6-F1
#
_entry.id   AF-A0A6S6R4Z6-F1
#
_cell.length_a   1.000
_cell.length_b   1.000
_cell.length_c   1.000
_cell.angle_alpha   90.00
_cell.angle_beta   90.00
_cell.angle_gamma   90.00
#
_symmetry.space_group_name_H-M   'P 1'
#
loop_
_entity.id
_entity.type
_entity.pdbx_description
1 polymer ?
#
loop_
_entity_poly.entity_id
_entity_poly.type
_entity_poly.pdbx_seq_one_letter_code
_entity_poly.pdbx_strand_id
1 'polypeptide(L)'
;MNIKLFDSELKIMEVLWEQGNTPARDIVDVLTERIGWNKNTTYTVIKKCIDKGAIEREEPGFLCKPLVTRDEVQQSETEQLIEKMFGGSSELFFSAFLKNQGISEDEANRLAKLIKEAK
;
A
#
# COMPACT_ATOMS: atom_id res chain seq x y z
N MET A 1 12.39 -3.06 7.09
CA MET A 1 11.29 -3.15 8.07
C MET A 1 10.08 -3.69 7.33
N ASN A 2 9.38 -4.71 7.84
CA ASN A 2 8.22 -5.27 7.15
C ASN A 2 6.96 -4.62 7.73
N ILE A 3 6.53 -3.50 7.15
CA ILE A 3 5.40 -2.71 7.64
C ILE A 3 4.14 -3.20 6.94
N LYS A 4 3.32 -3.94 7.70
CA LYS A 4 2.02 -4.42 7.24
C LYS A 4 0.94 -3.38 7.50
N LEU A 5 0.33 -2.86 6.44
CA LEU A 5 -0.79 -1.93 6.51
C LEU A 5 -2.10 -2.64 6.16
N PHE A 6 -3.11 -2.42 7.00
CA PHE A 6 -4.48 -2.85 6.74
C PHE A 6 -5.24 -1.77 5.99
N ASP A 7 -6.40 -2.13 5.43
CA ASP A 7 -7.23 -1.25 4.59
C ASP A 7 -7.45 0.14 5.19
N SER A 8 -7.74 0.23 6.48
CA SER A 8 -7.91 1.51 7.16
C SER A 8 -6.64 2.37 7.16
N GLU A 9 -5.49 1.75 7.39
CA GLU A 9 -4.20 2.46 7.45
C GLU A 9 -3.76 2.88 6.04
N LEU A 10 -4.05 2.04 5.04
CA LEU A 10 -3.86 2.39 3.63
C LEU A 10 -4.66 3.65 3.26
N LYS A 11 -5.86 3.87 3.82
CA LYS A 11 -6.62 5.12 3.57
C LYS A 11 -5.91 6.37 4.07
N ILE A 12 -5.20 6.28 5.20
CA ILE A 12 -4.37 7.39 5.68
C ILE A 12 -3.15 7.58 4.78
N MET A 13 -2.47 6.48 4.43
CA MET A 13 -1.28 6.53 3.60
C MET A 13 -1.57 7.00 2.18
N GLU A 14 -2.73 6.67 1.59
CA GLU A 14 -3.18 7.19 0.30
C GLU A 14 -3.18 8.73 0.30
N VAL A 15 -3.71 9.37 1.35
CA VAL A 15 -3.69 10.84 1.48
C VAL A 15 -2.26 11.36 1.58
N LEU A 16 -1.41 10.73 2.39
CA LEU A 16 -0.02 11.15 2.58
C LEU A 16 0.86 10.94 1.34
N TRP A 17 0.62 9.89 0.56
CA TRP A 17 1.35 9.66 -0.70
C TRP A 17 0.91 10.64 -1.79
N GLU A 18 -0.34 11.11 -1.75
CA GLU A 18 -0.84 12.12 -2.69
C GLU A 18 -0.41 13.55 -2.31
N GLN A 19 -0.42 13.89 -1.02
CA GLN A 19 -0.25 15.27 -0.54
C GLN A 19 1.12 15.52 0.11
N GLY A 20 1.92 14.48 0.35
CA GLY A 20 3.17 14.56 1.10
C GLY A 20 2.93 14.69 2.60
N ASN A 21 3.79 15.46 3.27
CA ASN A 21 3.66 15.71 4.71
C ASN A 21 2.41 16.55 4.96
N THR A 22 1.46 16.02 5.74
CA THR A 22 0.13 16.63 5.89
C THR A 22 -0.26 16.70 7.37
N PRO A 23 -0.78 17.84 7.87
CA PRO A 23 -1.31 17.95 9.23
C PRO A 23 -2.45 16.95 9.47
N ALA A 24 -2.50 16.34 10.66
CA ALA A 24 -3.53 15.36 11.00
C ALA A 24 -4.97 15.89 10.83
N ARG A 25 -5.18 17.19 11.02
CA ARG A 25 -6.49 17.84 10.79
C ARG A 25 -6.88 17.85 9.30
N ASP A 26 -5.94 18.07 8.41
CA ASP A 26 -6.22 18.16 6.97
C ASP A 26 -6.51 16.74 6.43
N ILE A 27 -5.84 15.72 6.97
CA ILE A 27 -6.17 14.31 6.72
C ILE A 27 -7.61 13.97 7.17
N VAL A 28 -8.05 14.52 8.31
CA VAL A 28 -9.44 14.37 8.77
C VAL A 28 -10.40 14.97 7.77
N ASP A 29 -10.15 16.18 7.30
CA ASP A 29 -11.03 16.86 6.34
C ASP A 29 -11.15 16.05 5.04
N VAL A 30 -10.00 15.60 4.49
CA VAL A 30 -9.95 14.78 3.28
C VAL A 30 -10.71 13.46 3.44
N LEU A 31 -10.52 12.73 4.54
CA LEU A 31 -11.18 11.44 4.73
C LEU A 31 -12.65 11.56 5.16
N THR A 32 -13.03 12.68 5.77
CA THR A 32 -14.43 13.01 6.00
C THR A 32 -15.15 13.18 4.65
N GLU A 33 -14.53 13.91 3.71
CA GLU A 33 -15.11 14.13 2.39
C GLU A 33 -15.11 12.87 1.51
N ARG A 34 -13.98 12.13 1.44
CA ARG A 34 -13.84 10.98 0.53
C ARG A 34 -14.64 9.76 0.96
N ILE A 35 -14.66 9.46 2.25
CA ILE A 35 -15.19 8.17 2.76
C ILE A 35 -16.08 8.33 4.00
N GLY A 36 -16.41 9.56 4.41
CA GLY A 36 -17.31 9.82 5.54
C GLY A 36 -16.72 9.46 6.90
N TRP A 37 -15.39 9.38 7.04
CA TRP A 37 -14.77 9.07 8.32
C TRP A 37 -14.92 10.20 9.32
N ASN A 38 -15.29 9.86 10.55
CA ASN A 38 -15.28 10.84 11.62
C ASN A 38 -13.84 11.10 12.12
N LYS A 39 -13.65 12.27 12.73
CA LYS A 39 -12.38 12.70 13.31
C LYS A 39 -11.71 11.65 14.20
N ASN A 40 -12.46 11.03 15.12
CA ASN A 40 -11.90 10.09 16.09
C ASN A 40 -11.35 8.82 15.40
N THR A 41 -12.04 8.32 14.38
CA THR A 41 -11.58 7.20 13.56
C THR A 41 -10.26 7.56 12.89
N THR A 42 -10.19 8.70 12.21
CA THR A 42 -8.96 9.15 11.53
C THR A 42 -7.78 9.25 12.50
N TYR A 43 -7.94 9.93 13.65
CA TYR A 43 -6.86 10.03 14.65
C TYR A 43 -6.45 8.67 15.22
N THR A 44 -7.41 7.76 15.44
CA THR A 44 -7.12 6.40 15.92
C THR A 44 -6.28 5.63 14.90
N VAL A 45 -6.60 5.77 13.61
CA VAL A 45 -5.85 5.09 12.55
C VAL A 45 -4.49 5.74 12.31
N ILE A 46 -4.37 7.07 12.36
CA ILE A 46 -3.07 7.77 12.34
C ILE A 46 -2.17 7.23 13.45
N LYS A 47 -2.70 7.08 14.67
CA LYS A 47 -1.94 6.51 15.79
C LYS A 47 -1.45 5.09 15.49
N LYS A 48 -2.29 4.22 14.91
CA LYS A 48 -1.87 2.87 14.49
C LYS A 48 -0.75 2.92 13.46
N CYS A 49 -0.82 3.82 12.48
CA CYS A 49 0.25 4.01 11.50
C CYS A 49 1.56 4.45 12.16
N ILE A 50 1.49 5.34 13.17
CA ILE A 50 2.67 5.76 13.96
C ILE A 50 3.22 4.58 14.76
N ASP A 51 2.36 3.83 15.46
CA ASP A 51 2.75 2.67 16.26
C ASP A 51 3.43 1.58 15.40
N LYS A 52 3.07 1.51 14.11
CA LYS A 52 3.68 0.62 13.11
C LYS A 52 4.95 1.17 12.45
N GLY A 53 5.33 2.42 12.74
CA GLY A 53 6.47 3.08 12.10
C GLY A 53 6.23 3.46 10.64
N ALA A 54 4.97 3.52 10.18
CA ALA A 54 4.61 3.94 8.83
C ALA A 54 4.53 5.46 8.69
N ILE A 55 4.28 6.16 9.79
CA ILE A 55 4.16 7.61 9.88
C ILE A 55 5.02 8.12 11.04
N GLU A 56 5.70 9.23 10.83
CA GLU A 56 6.31 10.05 11.88
C GLU A 56 5.41 11.26 12.17
N ARG A 57 5.26 11.59 13.46
CA ARG A 57 4.63 12.85 13.89
C ARG A 57 5.72 13.89 14.11
N GLU A 58 5.64 14.99 13.39
CA GLU A 58 6.48 16.16 13.57
C GLU A 58 5.68 17.34 14.17
N GLU A 59 6.38 18.20 14.90
CA GLU A 59 5.85 19.45 15.44
C GLU A 59 6.44 20.66 14.69
N PRO A 60 5.74 21.80 14.61
CA PRO A 60 4.44 22.08 15.24
C PRO A 60 3.23 21.58 14.43
N GLY A 61 2.13 21.30 15.13
CA GLY A 61 0.81 21.16 14.52
C GLY A 61 0.42 19.74 14.11
N PHE A 62 1.07 18.72 14.70
CA PHE A 62 0.81 17.31 14.41
C PHE A 62 0.90 17.01 12.90
N LEU A 63 2.06 17.31 12.32
CA LEU A 63 2.37 17.00 10.93
C LEU A 63 2.63 15.50 10.81
N CYS A 64 1.88 14.82 9.94
CA CYS A 64 2.08 13.41 9.64
C CYS A 64 2.97 13.29 8.42
N LYS A 65 4.12 12.64 8.59
CA LYS A 65 5.11 12.41 7.54
C LYS A 65 5.17 10.91 7.22
N PRO A 66 4.93 10.49 5.96
CA PRO A 66 5.05 9.09 5.60
C PRO A 66 6.51 8.64 5.67
N LEU A 67 6.76 7.50 6.32
CA LEU A 67 8.09 6.87 6.41
C LEU A 67 8.27 5.70 5.44
N VAL A 68 7.19 5.31 4.76
CA VAL A 68 7.18 4.27 3.73
C VAL A 68 6.52 4.79 2.48
N THR A 69 7.02 4.37 1.33
CA THR A 69 6.44 4.65 0.02
C THR A 69 5.36 3.64 -0.33
N ARG A 70 4.53 3.99 -1.32
CA ARG A 70 3.51 3.07 -1.85
C ARG A 70 4.14 1.81 -2.42
N ASP A 71 5.24 1.95 -3.15
CA ASP A 71 5.92 0.86 -3.83
C ASP A 71 6.55 -0.13 -2.83
N GLU A 72 7.17 0.36 -1.75
CA GLU A 72 7.71 -0.49 -0.67
C GLU A 72 6.62 -1.33 0.01
N VAL A 73 5.48 -0.71 0.33
CA VAL A 73 4.35 -1.44 0.93
C VAL A 73 3.79 -2.46 -0.05
N GLN A 74 3.58 -2.09 -1.31
CA GLN A 74 3.07 -3.00 -2.34
C GLN A 74 3.99 -4.19 -2.60
N GLN A 75 5.29 -3.94 -2.69
CA GLN A 75 6.29 -4.99 -2.87
C GLN A 75 6.28 -5.96 -1.68
N SER A 76 6.35 -5.43 -0.46
CA SER A 76 6.39 -6.26 0.75
C SER A 76 5.12 -7.11 0.95
N GLU A 77 3.93 -6.56 0.68
CA GLU A 77 2.68 -7.32 0.75
C GLU A 77 2.59 -8.39 -0.36
N THR A 78 3.10 -8.09 -1.56
CA THR A 78 3.15 -9.05 -2.67
C THR A 78 4.09 -10.21 -2.35
N GLU A 79 5.29 -9.92 -1.85
CA GLU A 79 6.26 -10.94 -1.41
C GLU A 79 5.68 -11.80 -0.29
N GLN A 80 5.01 -11.20 0.71
CA GLN A 80 4.33 -11.93 1.77
C GLN A 80 3.19 -12.82 1.25
N LEU A 81 2.42 -12.34 0.27
CA LEU A 81 1.35 -13.13 -0.35
C LEU A 81 1.92 -14.36 -1.08
N ILE A 82 2.98 -14.16 -1.86
CA ILE A 82 3.67 -15.23 -2.59
C ILE A 82 4.25 -16.25 -1.61
N GLU A 83 4.91 -15.79 -0.56
CA GLU A 83 5.44 -16.65 0.50
C GLU A 83 4.33 -17.49 1.16
N LYS A 84 3.25 -16.83 1.60
CA LYS A 84 2.18 -17.47 2.37
C LYS A 84 1.32 -18.43 1.55
N MET A 85 0.98 -18.08 0.30
CA MET A 85 0.00 -18.81 -0.50
C MET A 85 0.65 -19.73 -1.54
N PHE A 86 1.89 -19.45 -1.93
CA PHE A 86 2.59 -20.15 -3.01
C PHE A 86 3.98 -20.65 -2.58
N GLY A 87 4.29 -20.62 -1.28
CA GLY A 87 5.55 -21.14 -0.73
C GLY A 87 6.78 -20.43 -1.28
N GLY A 88 6.66 -19.13 -1.58
CA GLY A 88 7.74 -18.31 -2.13
C GLY A 88 7.95 -18.49 -3.64
N SER A 89 7.18 -19.37 -4.30
CA SER A 89 7.32 -19.59 -5.74
C SER A 89 6.52 -18.57 -6.54
N SER A 90 7.23 -17.60 -7.12
CA SER A 90 6.67 -16.67 -8.10
C SER A 90 6.14 -17.41 -9.34
N GLU A 91 6.76 -18.51 -9.76
CA GLU A 91 6.29 -19.35 -10.87
C GLU A 91 4.91 -19.98 -10.58
N LEU A 92 4.68 -20.50 -9.37
CA LEU A 92 3.38 -21.03 -8.96
C LEU A 92 2.31 -19.93 -8.90
N PHE A 93 2.69 -18.75 -8.41
CA PHE A 93 1.79 -17.59 -8.43
C PHE A 93 1.38 -17.20 -9.87
N PHE A 94 2.34 -17.02 -10.77
CA PHE A 94 2.06 -16.64 -12.15
C PHE A 94 1.27 -17.73 -12.89
N SER A 95 1.63 -19.00 -12.74
CA SER A 95 0.88 -20.10 -13.38
C SER A 95 -0.57 -20.17 -12.91
N ALA A 96 -0.83 -19.97 -11.61
CA ALA A 96 -2.19 -19.91 -11.07
C ALA A 96 -2.99 -18.70 -11.59
N PHE A 97 -2.34 -17.53 -11.67
CA PHE A 97 -2.95 -16.30 -12.20
C PHE A 97 -3.37 -16.46 -13.67
N LEU A 98 -2.45 -16.94 -14.51
CA LEU A 98 -2.67 -17.11 -15.95
C LEU A 98 -3.73 -18.19 -16.27
N LYS A 99 -3.79 -19.26 -15.47
CA LYS A 99 -4.75 -20.35 -15.67
C LYS A 99 -6.20 -19.92 -15.44
N ASN A 100 -6.45 -18.97 -14.54
CA ASN A 100 -7.80 -18.57 -14.14
C ASN A 100 -8.40 -17.46 -15.00
N GLN A 101 -7.60 -16.52 -15.52
CA GLN A 101 -8.13 -15.42 -16.35
C GLN A 101 -8.12 -15.72 -17.85
N GLY A 102 -7.25 -16.66 -18.30
CA GLY A 102 -6.86 -16.69 -19.70
C GLY A 102 -6.06 -15.42 -20.07
N ILE A 103 -5.27 -15.48 -21.13
CA ILE A 103 -4.57 -14.30 -21.64
C ILE A 103 -4.75 -14.25 -23.15
N SER A 104 -4.93 -13.04 -23.67
CA SER A 104 -4.84 -12.80 -25.10
C SER A 104 -3.40 -12.98 -25.58
N GLU A 105 -3.24 -13.17 -26.90
CA GLU A 105 -1.93 -13.27 -27.53
C GLU A 105 -1.10 -11.98 -27.33
N ASP A 106 -1.77 -10.81 -27.35
CA ASP A 106 -1.14 -9.52 -27.08
C ASP A 106 -0.64 -9.39 -25.63
N GLU A 107 -1.42 -9.85 -24.66
CA GLU A 107 -1.02 -9.87 -23.25
C GLU A 107 0.14 -10.84 -23.01
N ALA A 108 0.09 -12.03 -23.63
CA ALA A 108 1.18 -12.99 -23.59
C ALA A 108 2.49 -12.41 -24.12
N ASN A 109 2.43 -11.70 -25.25
CA ASN A 109 3.59 -11.04 -25.85
C ASN A 109 4.15 -9.91 -24.97
N ARG A 110 3.27 -9.10 -24.35
CA ARG A 110 3.69 -8.05 -23.40
C ARG A 110 4.34 -8.65 -22.16
N LEU A 111 3.76 -9.70 -21.57
CA LEU A 111 4.32 -10.40 -20.42
C LEU A 111 5.68 -11.03 -20.76
N ALA A 112 5.79 -11.70 -21.90
CA ALA A 112 7.06 -12.28 -22.36
C ALA A 112 8.15 -11.22 -22.55
N LYS A 113 7.78 -10.00 -22.99
CA LYS A 113 8.70 -8.86 -23.08
C LYS A 113 9.15 -8.39 -21.70
N LEU A 114 8.23 -8.21 -20.76
CA LEU A 114 8.55 -7.81 -19.37
C LEU A 114 9.51 -8.82 -18.70
N ILE A 115 9.28 -10.12 -18.88
CA ILE A 115 10.16 -11.18 -18.33
C ILE A 115 11.57 -11.09 -18.93
N LYS A 116 11.69 -10.77 -20.23
CA LYS A 116 13.00 -10.58 -20.89
C LYS A 116 13.72 -9.34 -20.40
N GLU A 117 13.00 -8.26 -20.09
CA GLU A 117 13.56 -7.00 -19.58
C GLU A 117 13.95 -7.09 -18.10
N ALA A 118 13.34 -8.00 -17.35
CA ALA A 118 13.67 -8.28 -15.95
C ALA A 118 14.91 -9.18 -15.76
N LYS A 119 15.52 -9.66 -16.85
CA LYS A 119 16.81 -10.37 -16.84
C LYS A 119 17.98 -9.41 -16.92
#